data_AF-A0A352Q3I6-F1
#
_entry.id   AF-A0A352Q3I6-F1
#
_cell.length_a   1.000
_cell.length_b   1.000
_cell.length_c   1.000
_cell.angle_alpha   90.00
_cell.angle_beta   90.00
_cell.angle_gamma   90.00
#
_symmetry.space_group_name_H-M   'P 1'
#
loop_
_entity.id
_entity.type
_entity.pdbx_description
1 polymer ?
#
loop_
_entity_poly.entity_id
_entity_poly.type
_entity_poly.pdbx_seq_one_letter_code
_entity_poly.pdbx_strand_id
1 'polypeptide(L)'
;MKPTDIKNPEYFHRVVDCQYACPAHTPVPEYIRLIAAQRYTDAYMINWESNVFPGVLGRTCDRPCEPACRRGRLANEEPVA
;
A
#
# COMPACT_ATOMS: atom_id res chain seq x y z
N MET A 1 -7.92 19.05 3.75
CA MET A 1 -7.95 17.69 4.36
C MET A 1 -7.28 17.79 5.73
N LYS A 2 -7.88 17.25 6.80
CA LYS A 2 -7.22 17.25 8.12
C LYS A 2 -6.01 16.28 8.09
N PRO A 3 -4.86 16.61 8.70
CA PRO A 3 -3.73 15.70 8.83
C PRO A 3 -4.14 14.41 9.57
N THR A 4 -3.54 13.29 9.19
CA THR A 4 -3.73 12.01 9.88
C THR A 4 -3.09 12.06 11.27
N ASP A 5 -3.86 11.76 12.32
CA ASP A 5 -3.32 11.59 13.67
C ASP A 5 -2.56 10.26 13.77
N ILE A 6 -1.23 10.32 13.84
CA ILE A 6 -0.36 9.14 13.93
C ILE A 6 -0.19 8.63 15.37
N LYS A 7 -0.76 9.30 16.39
CA LYS A 7 -0.60 8.91 17.80
C LYS A 7 -1.56 7.82 18.23
N ASN A 8 -2.65 7.61 17.49
CA ASN A 8 -3.63 6.56 17.75
C ASN A 8 -3.40 5.37 16.77
N PRO A 9 -2.92 4.21 17.25
CA PRO A 9 -2.62 3.06 16.40
C PRO A 9 -3.84 2.53 15.61
N GLU A 10 -5.01 2.47 16.26
CA GLU A 10 -6.25 1.98 15.64
C GLU A 10 -6.77 2.92 14.53
N TYR A 11 -6.50 4.22 14.66
CA TYR A 11 -6.79 5.20 13.61
C TYR A 11 -5.76 5.10 12.48
N PHE A 12 -4.47 4.96 12.81
CA PHE A 12 -3.40 4.83 11.82
C PHE A 12 -3.59 3.62 10.90
N HIS A 13 -3.92 2.45 11.46
CA HIS A 13 -4.20 1.25 10.66
C HIS A 13 -5.41 1.42 9.72
N ARG A 14 -6.42 2.20 10.14
CA ARG A 14 -7.60 2.54 9.32
C ARG A 14 -7.33 3.55 8.20
N VAL A 15 -6.19 4.21 8.23
CA VAL A 15 -5.77 5.15 7.18
C VAL A 15 -4.88 4.47 6.15
N VAL A 16 -4.19 3.40 6.55
CA VAL A 16 -3.28 2.59 5.73
C VAL A 16 -3.78 1.14 5.62
N ASP A 17 -5.07 0.97 5.36
CA ASP A 17 -5.74 -0.34 5.35
C ASP A 17 -5.09 -1.34 4.38
N CYS A 18 -4.56 -0.86 3.25
CA CYS A 18 -3.89 -1.71 2.27
C CYS A 18 -2.60 -2.36 2.81
N GLN A 19 -1.84 -1.66 3.64
CA GLN A 19 -0.64 -2.19 4.28
C GLN A 19 -1.01 -3.12 5.44
N TYR A 20 -2.10 -2.82 6.16
CA TYR A 20 -2.59 -3.67 7.22
C TYR A 20 -3.19 -4.99 6.69
N ALA A 21 -3.87 -4.95 5.56
CA ALA A 21 -4.44 -6.12 4.89
C ALA A 21 -3.38 -7.02 4.21
N CYS A 22 -2.20 -6.48 3.91
CA CYS A 22 -1.10 -7.25 3.34
C CYS A 22 -0.46 -8.16 4.42
N PRO A 23 -0.38 -9.49 4.21
CA PRO A 23 0.26 -10.39 5.17
C PRO A 23 1.75 -10.09 5.41
N ALA A 24 2.43 -9.52 4.42
CA ALA A 24 3.84 -9.12 4.50
C ALA A 24 4.02 -7.69 5.06
N HIS A 25 2.93 -6.96 5.31
CA HIS A 25 2.96 -5.54 5.70
C HIS A 25 3.79 -4.65 4.78
N THR A 26 3.82 -4.99 3.48
CA THR A 26 4.52 -4.22 2.45
C THR A 26 4.13 -2.74 2.51
N PRO A 27 5.09 -1.80 2.40
CA PRO A 27 4.83 -0.36 2.44
C PRO A 27 4.18 0.14 1.14
N VAL A 28 2.94 -0.29 0.90
CA VAL A 28 2.16 -0.02 -0.32
C VAL A 28 2.08 1.46 -0.68
N PRO A 29 1.69 2.36 0.24
CA PRO A 29 1.59 3.78 -0.08
C PRO A 29 2.95 4.43 -0.41
N GLU A 30 4.05 3.87 0.09
CA GLU A 30 5.38 4.43 -0.10
C GLU A 30 5.93 4.04 -1.47
N TYR A 31 5.94 2.75 -1.82
CA TYR A 31 6.43 2.34 -3.12
C TYR A 31 5.59 2.94 -4.26
N ILE A 32 4.27 3.10 -4.08
CA ILE A 32 3.40 3.76 -5.07
C ILE A 32 3.80 5.23 -5.26
N ARG A 33 4.13 5.96 -4.17
CA ARG A 33 4.61 7.34 -4.26
C ARG A 33 5.95 7.42 -4.99
N LEU A 34 6.84 6.45 -4.75
CA LEU A 34 8.13 6.37 -5.45
C LEU A 34 7.94 6.07 -6.95
N ILE A 35 7.02 5.18 -7.32
CA ILE A 35 6.63 4.95 -8.72
C ILE A 35 6.08 6.24 -9.35
N ALA A 36 5.19 6.96 -8.66
CA ALA A 36 4.65 8.23 -9.15
C ALA A 36 5.73 9.31 -9.33
N ALA A 37 6.79 9.26 -8.51
CA ALA A 37 7.98 10.09 -8.64
C ALA A 37 9.02 9.55 -9.64
N GLN A 38 8.70 8.52 -10.41
CA GLN A 38 9.59 7.84 -11.36
C GLN A 38 10.87 7.25 -10.74
N ARG A 39 10.88 7.02 -9.41
CA ARG A 39 11.97 6.41 -8.64
C ARG A 39 11.78 4.90 -8.54
N TYR A 40 11.83 4.22 -9.68
CA TYR A 40 11.50 2.79 -9.77
C TYR A 40 12.43 1.89 -8.95
N THR A 41 13.73 2.18 -8.93
CA THR A 41 14.70 1.42 -8.13
C THR A 41 14.37 1.51 -6.64
N ASP A 42 14.08 2.71 -6.15
CA ASP A 42 13.75 2.90 -4.74
C ASP A 42 12.41 2.23 -4.38
N ALA A 43 11.43 2.30 -5.28
CA ALA A 43 10.16 1.60 -5.12
C ALA A 43 10.35 0.07 -5.05
N TYR A 44 11.27 -0.47 -5.84
CA TYR A 44 11.62 -1.89 -5.78
C TYR A 44 12.32 -2.24 -4.46
N MET A 45 13.30 -1.45 -4.05
CA MET A 45 14.08 -1.70 -2.83
C MET A 45 13.23 -1.62 -1.56
N ILE A 46 12.35 -0.63 -1.45
CA ILE A 46 11.47 -0.51 -0.28
C ILE A 46 10.46 -1.68 -0.19
N ASN A 47 9.98 -2.17 -1.33
CA ASN A 47 9.11 -3.36 -1.37
C ASN A 47 9.88 -4.62 -0.93
N TRP A 48 11.17 -4.70 -1.29
CA TRP A 48 12.05 -5.82 -0.94
C TRP A 48 12.27 -5.97 0.56
N GLU A 49 12.21 -4.89 1.35
CA GLU A 49 12.35 -4.93 2.82
C GLU A 49 11.32 -5.83 3.49
N SER A 50 10.09 -5.83 2.99
CA SER A 50 8.99 -6.65 3.51
C SER A 50 8.79 -7.96 2.74
N ASN A 51 9.21 -8.00 1.48
CA ASN A 51 8.92 -9.09 0.56
C ASN A 51 10.12 -9.38 -0.34
N VAL A 52 10.83 -10.48 -0.08
CA VAL A 52 12.01 -10.88 -0.87
C VAL A 52 11.70 -11.30 -2.31
N PHE A 53 10.42 -11.47 -2.68
CA PHE A 53 9.96 -11.83 -4.03
C PHE A 53 8.94 -10.83 -4.60
N PRO A 54 9.26 -9.53 -4.68
CA PRO A 54 8.28 -8.51 -5.08
C PRO A 54 7.83 -8.70 -6.54
N GLY A 55 8.73 -9.17 -7.42
CA GLY A 55 8.40 -9.48 -8.80
C GLY A 55 7.44 -10.65 -8.96
N VAL A 56 7.56 -11.70 -8.13
CA VAL A 56 6.67 -12.87 -8.20
C VAL A 56 5.30 -12.51 -7.62
N LEU A 57 5.27 -11.98 -6.41
CA LEU A 57 4.01 -11.64 -5.73
C LEU A 57 3.23 -10.55 -6.46
N GLY A 58 3.87 -9.59 -7.15
CA GLY A 58 3.15 -8.65 -8.00
C GLY A 58 2.29 -9.30 -9.10
N ARG A 59 2.62 -10.53 -9.51
CA ARG A 59 1.87 -11.30 -10.52
C ARG A 59 0.94 -12.33 -9.93
N THR A 60 1.35 -13.02 -8.87
CA THR A 60 0.65 -14.19 -8.32
C THR A 60 -0.13 -13.93 -7.03
N CYS A 61 0.02 -12.77 -6.40
CA CYS A 61 -0.70 -12.44 -5.17
C CYS A 61 -2.21 -12.37 -5.42
N ASP A 62 -2.99 -12.82 -4.43
CA ASP A 62 -4.46 -12.70 -4.40
C ASP A 62 -4.94 -11.25 -4.15
N ARG A 63 -3.99 -10.32 -3.91
CA ARG A 63 -4.19 -8.89 -3.72
C ARG A 63 -5.22 -8.54 -2.63
N PRO A 64 -5.06 -9.03 -1.39
CA PRO A 64 -5.94 -8.64 -0.27
C PRO A 64 -5.92 -7.13 0.04
N CYS A 65 -4.88 -6.42 -0.44
CA CYS A 65 -4.74 -4.98 -0.31
C CYS A 65 -5.68 -4.16 -1.22
N GLU A 66 -6.17 -4.71 -2.34
CA GLU A 66 -7.06 -4.01 -3.28
C GLU A 66 -8.46 -3.78 -2.68
N PRO A 67 -9.18 -4.79 -2.16
CA PRO A 67 -10.48 -4.57 -1.54
C PRO A 67 -10.41 -3.69 -0.28
N ALA A 68 -9.27 -3.71 0.41
CA ALA A 68 -9.03 -2.86 1.58
C ALA A 68 -8.70 -1.40 1.21
N CYS A 69 -8.43 -1.09 -0.06
CA CYS A 69 -7.95 0.22 -0.46
C CYS A 69 -8.95 1.33 -0.13
N ARG A 70 -8.50 2.33 0.64
CA ARG A 70 -9.30 3.52 0.98
C ARG A 70 -9.86 4.27 -0.22
N ARG A 71 -9.27 4.14 -1.41
CA ARG A 71 -9.74 4.80 -2.65
C ARG A 71 -11.12 4.26 -3.07
N GLY A 72 -11.37 2.97 -2.88
CA GLY A 72 -12.68 2.35 -3.15
C GLY A 72 -13.82 2.80 -2.22
N ARG A 73 -13.53 3.60 -1.18
CA ARG A 73 -14.55 4.23 -0.34
C ARG A 73 -15.17 5.47 -0.99
N LEU A 74 -14.61 5.95 -2.10
CA LEU A 74 -15.10 7.12 -2.83
C LEU A 74 -16.05 6.65 -3.93
N ALA A 75 -17.22 7.28 -4.04
CA ALA A 75 -18.35 6.79 -4.87
C ALA A 75 -18.07 6.61 -6.37
N ASN A 76 -16.99 7.20 -6.91
CA ASN A 76 -16.65 7.19 -8.33
C ASN A 76 -15.18 6.82 -8.57
N GLU A 77 -14.54 6.09 -7.66
CA GLU A 77 -13.11 5.74 -7.76
C GLU A 77 -12.90 4.25 -7.52
N GLU A 78 -11.98 3.67 -8.30
CA GLU A 78 -11.57 2.28 -8.17
C GLU A 78 -10.38 2.15 -7.19
N PRO A 79 -10.23 1.00 -6.50
CA PRO A 79 -8.99 0.64 -5.82
C PRO A 79 -7.74 0.78 -6.72
N VAL A 80 -6.59 0.98 -6.08
CA VAL A 80 -5.30 0.95 -6.78
C VAL A 80 -4.84 -0.50 -6.90
N ALA A 81 -4.55 -0.93 -8.13
CA ALA A 81 -3.93 -2.21 -8.47
C ALA A 81 -2.40 -2.16 -8.39
#